data_AF-A0A0L1LKT1-F1
#
_entry.id   AF-A0A0L1LKT1-F1
#
_cell.length_a   1.000
_cell.length_b   1.000
_cell.length_c   1.000
_cell.angle_alpha   90.00
_cell.angle_beta   90.00
_cell.angle_gamma   90.00
#
_symmetry.space_group_name_H-M   'P 1'
#
loop_
_entity.id
_entity.type
_entity.pdbx_description
1 polymer ?
#
loop_
_entity_poly.entity_id
_entity_poly.type
_entity_poly.pdbx_seq_one_letter_code
_entity_poly.pdbx_strand_id
1 'polypeptide(L)'
;MKAELTWQEAKAHTQAMQLEIAALIPKDAVILIDQKKKGVLLSCNKTQHNWNASTTLTVAEGTELEPIVGAIEAHYRANGAKVSVDRNVDENYRIQIDPPAPGESYIVSEGLSPNEIRIASGSACFTLPEGVYPGGDF
;
A
#
# COMPACT_ATOMS: atom_id res chain seq x y z
N MET A 1 -20.32 2.80 21.98
CA MET A 1 -20.15 1.96 20.78
C MET A 1 -19.07 2.62 19.93
N LYS A 2 -18.02 1.89 19.54
CA LYS A 2 -17.02 2.42 18.58
C LYS A 2 -17.76 2.56 17.25
N ALA A 3 -17.69 3.71 16.58
CA ALA A 3 -18.28 3.86 15.25
C ALA A 3 -17.64 2.82 14.31
N GLU A 4 -18.46 2.18 13.46
CA GLU A 4 -17.94 1.29 12.42
C GLU A 4 -17.15 2.11 11.40
N LEU A 5 -15.98 1.60 11.00
CA LEU A 5 -15.12 2.21 10.01
C LEU A 5 -15.85 2.29 8.66
N THR A 6 -15.99 3.49 8.10
CA THR A 6 -16.57 3.66 6.76
C THR A 6 -15.56 3.34 5.67
N TRP A 7 -16.02 3.02 4.46
CA TRP A 7 -15.13 2.77 3.32
C TRP A 7 -14.32 4.01 2.95
N GLN A 8 -14.87 5.22 3.12
CA GLN A 8 -14.15 6.47 2.88
C GLN A 8 -13.02 6.69 3.87
N GLU A 9 -13.24 6.40 5.16
CA GLU A 9 -12.21 6.50 6.19
C GLU A 9 -11.12 5.45 5.97
N ALA A 10 -11.51 4.21 5.66
CA ALA A 10 -10.57 3.13 5.33
C ALA A 10 -9.68 3.52 4.14
N LYS A 11 -10.29 3.99 3.05
CA LYS A 11 -9.58 4.49 1.87
C LYS A 11 -8.64 5.65 2.20
N ALA A 12 -9.14 6.67 2.90
CA ALA A 12 -8.36 7.86 3.22
C ALA A 12 -7.15 7.52 4.10
N HIS A 13 -7.33 6.64 5.07
CA HIS A 13 -6.23 6.15 5.90
C HIS A 13 -5.19 5.40 5.06
N THR A 14 -5.61 4.47 4.21
CA THR A 14 -4.71 3.71 3.35
C THR A 14 -3.96 4.60 2.36
N GLN A 15 -4.62 5.60 1.77
CA GLN A 15 -3.95 6.57 0.91
C GLN A 15 -2.95 7.44 1.69
N ALA A 16 -3.24 7.81 2.93
CA ALA A 16 -2.28 8.52 3.78
C ALA A 16 -1.05 7.66 4.08
N MET A 17 -1.24 6.38 4.45
CA MET A 17 -0.14 5.44 4.70
C MET A 17 0.71 5.18 3.46
N GLN A 18 0.11 5.08 2.27
CA GLN A 18 0.87 5.00 1.02
C GLN A 18 1.81 6.21 0.83
N LEU A 19 1.35 7.42 1.16
CA LEU A 19 2.16 8.63 1.05
C LEU A 19 3.21 8.74 2.16
N GLU A 20 2.93 8.19 3.35
CA GLU A 20 3.91 8.08 4.44
C GLU A 20 5.07 7.16 4.02
N ILE A 21 4.76 5.99 3.45
CA ILE A 21 5.77 5.07 2.91
C ILE A 21 6.54 5.76 1.78
N ALA A 22 5.84 6.44 0.85
CA ALA A 22 6.46 7.17 -0.24
C ALA A 22 7.42 8.27 0.24
N ALA A 23 7.12 8.91 1.38
CA ALA A 23 7.96 9.95 1.96
C ALA A 23 9.30 9.45 2.52
N LEU A 24 9.47 8.13 2.69
CA LEU A 24 10.75 7.50 3.08
C LEU A 24 11.71 7.33 1.90
N ILE A 25 11.23 7.50 0.67
CA ILE A 25 12.05 7.41 -0.55
C ILE A 25 12.82 8.74 -0.74
N PRO A 26 14.11 8.72 -1.10
CA PRO A 26 14.91 9.93 -1.30
C PRO A 26 14.23 10.92 -2.26
N LYS A 27 13.91 12.12 -1.77
CA LYS A 27 13.12 13.12 -2.53
C LYS A 27 13.81 13.62 -3.78
N ASP A 28 15.14 13.62 -3.79
CA ASP A 28 15.99 13.98 -4.93
C ASP A 28 16.00 12.91 -6.02
N ALA A 29 15.65 11.67 -5.69
CA ALA A 29 15.51 10.59 -6.66
C ALA A 29 14.11 10.51 -7.28
N VAL A 30 13.06 11.02 -6.62
CA VAL A 30 11.67 10.90 -7.10
C VAL A 30 11.36 11.92 -8.20
N ILE A 31 10.92 11.43 -9.35
CA ILE A 31 10.47 12.24 -10.49
C ILE A 31 8.95 12.44 -10.45
N LEU A 32 8.19 11.38 -10.17
CA LEU A 32 6.73 11.38 -10.21
C LEU A 32 6.17 10.49 -9.11
N ILE A 33 5.03 10.90 -8.54
CA ILE A 33 4.21 10.09 -7.65
C ILE A 33 2.81 10.01 -8.27
N ASP A 34 2.38 8.80 -8.67
CA ASP A 34 1.04 8.50 -9.14
C ASP A 34 0.28 7.66 -8.11
N GLN A 35 -0.48 8.33 -7.24
CA GLN A 35 -1.41 7.67 -6.31
C GLN A 35 -2.76 7.43 -6.98
N LYS A 36 -3.19 6.17 -7.03
CA LYS A 36 -4.50 5.82 -7.57
C LYS A 36 -5.62 6.39 -6.70
N LYS A 37 -6.47 7.21 -7.32
CA LYS A 37 -7.68 7.79 -6.71
C LYS A 37 -8.82 6.81 -6.58
N LYS A 38 -8.81 5.76 -7.40
CA LYS A 38 -9.81 4.70 -7.45
C LYS A 38 -9.14 3.36 -7.21
N GLY A 39 -9.87 2.43 -6.61
CA GLY A 39 -9.41 1.07 -6.34
C GLY A 39 -10.52 0.04 -6.55
N VAL A 40 -10.25 -1.19 -6.15
CA VAL A 40 -11.20 -2.30 -6.18
C VAL A 40 -11.48 -2.80 -4.77
N LEU A 41 -12.66 -3.36 -4.57
CA LEU A 41 -12.99 -4.02 -3.31
C LEU A 41 -12.68 -5.51 -3.38
N LEU A 42 -11.94 -6.02 -2.40
CA LEU A 42 -11.76 -7.46 -2.20
C LEU A 42 -12.49 -7.89 -0.94
N SER A 43 -13.05 -9.09 -0.95
CA SER A 43 -13.77 -9.63 0.21
C SER A 43 -12.80 -10.04 1.31
N CYS A 44 -12.97 -9.46 2.50
CA CYS A 44 -12.33 -9.96 3.72
C CYS A 44 -13.05 -11.20 4.26
N ASN A 45 -14.38 -11.19 4.19
CA ASN A 45 -15.27 -12.28 4.59
C ASN A 45 -16.62 -12.14 3.86
N LYS A 46 -17.68 -12.76 4.40
CA LYS A 46 -19.01 -12.77 3.78
C LYS A 46 -19.68 -11.39 3.72
N THR A 47 -19.33 -10.46 4.62
CA THR A 47 -20.02 -9.16 4.76
C THR A 47 -19.08 -7.97 4.72
N GLN A 48 -17.77 -8.18 4.82
CA GLN A 48 -16.77 -7.12 4.86
C GLN A 48 -15.84 -7.16 3.65
N HIS A 49 -15.40 -5.97 3.26
CA HIS A 49 -14.46 -5.74 2.16
C HIS A 49 -13.29 -4.89 2.61
N ASN A 50 -12.17 -4.97 1.91
CA ASN A 50 -11.14 -3.96 1.96
C ASN A 50 -10.98 -3.28 0.60
N TRP A 51 -10.57 -2.02 0.63
CA TRP A 51 -10.27 -1.24 -0.56
C TRP A 51 -8.80 -1.46 -0.95
N ASN A 52 -8.56 -1.79 -2.21
CA ASN A 52 -7.23 -2.12 -2.72
C ASN A 52 -6.86 -1.19 -3.87
N ALA A 53 -5.67 -0.61 -3.78
CA ALA A 53 -5.11 0.26 -4.79
C ALA A 53 -3.59 0.30 -4.68
N SER A 54 -2.97 1.28 -5.32
CA SER A 54 -1.52 1.46 -5.26
C SER A 54 -1.11 2.92 -5.41
N THR A 55 0.10 3.21 -4.94
CA THR A 55 0.89 4.36 -5.35
C THR A 55 2.12 3.86 -6.10
N THR A 56 2.40 4.43 -7.28
CA THR A 56 3.63 4.17 -8.03
C THR A 56 4.49 5.43 -7.98
N LEU A 57 5.77 5.26 -7.64
CA LEU A 57 6.78 6.31 -7.72
C LEU A 57 7.69 6.01 -8.90
N THR A 58 7.89 6.98 -9.78
CA THR A 58 8.95 6.95 -10.78
C THR A 58 10.18 7.64 -10.19
N VAL A 59 11.33 6.98 -10.25
CA VAL A 59 12.61 7.52 -9.80
C VAL A 59 13.56 7.80 -10.97
N ALA A 60 14.62 8.55 -10.71
CA ALA A 60 15.65 8.85 -11.69
C ALA A 60 16.34 7.58 -12.21
N GLU A 61 16.72 7.59 -13.48
CA GLU A 61 17.46 6.50 -14.10
C GLU A 61 18.78 6.24 -13.35
N GLY A 62 19.11 4.95 -13.15
CA GLY A 62 20.29 4.54 -12.39
C GLY A 62 20.12 4.57 -10.88
N THR A 63 18.91 4.85 -10.37
CA THR A 63 18.60 4.69 -8.95
C THR A 63 18.53 3.21 -8.58
N GLU A 64 19.36 2.79 -7.62
CA GLU A 64 19.31 1.44 -7.05
C GLU A 64 18.06 1.27 -6.16
N LEU A 65 17.11 0.44 -6.59
CA LEU A 65 15.80 0.31 -5.94
C LEU A 65 15.84 -0.56 -4.67
N GLU A 66 16.58 -1.67 -4.70
CA GLU A 66 16.66 -2.61 -3.57
C GLU A 66 17.13 -1.94 -2.26
N PRO A 67 18.20 -1.12 -2.23
CA PRO A 67 18.59 -0.39 -1.02
C PRO A 67 17.50 0.55 -0.48
N ILE A 68 16.69 1.17 -1.35
CA ILE A 68 15.58 2.03 -0.94
C ILE A 68 14.48 1.21 -0.26
N VAL A 69 14.09 0.08 -0.86
CA VAL A 69 13.08 -0.82 -0.27
C VAL A 69 13.59 -1.39 1.07
N GLY A 70 14.89 -1.74 1.15
CA GLY A 70 15.52 -2.18 2.41
C GLY A 70 15.55 -1.10 3.49
N ALA A 71 15.71 0.18 3.14
CA ALA A 71 15.61 1.29 4.08
C ALA A 71 14.19 1.46 4.64
N ILE A 72 13.16 1.27 3.81
CA ILE A 72 11.76 1.29 4.24
C ILE A 72 11.49 0.14 5.22
N GLU A 73 11.97 -1.06 4.93
CA GLU A 73 11.88 -2.18 5.87
C GLU A 73 12.52 -1.84 7.21
N ALA A 74 13.77 -1.35 7.21
CA ALA A 74 14.49 -1.03 8.43
C ALA A 74 13.74 0.01 9.27
N HIS A 75 13.16 1.02 8.62
CA HIS A 75 12.32 2.03 9.27
C HIS A 75 11.12 1.40 10.00
N TYR A 76 10.34 0.56 9.32
CA TYR A 76 9.14 -0.04 9.92
C TYR A 76 9.49 -1.06 11.02
N ARG A 77 10.55 -1.86 10.84
CA ARG A 77 11.03 -2.77 11.89
C ARG A 77 11.50 -2.01 13.13
N ALA A 78 12.24 -0.92 12.96
CA ALA A 78 12.71 -0.09 14.08
C ALA A 78 11.54 0.53 14.87
N ASN A 79 10.43 0.81 14.21
CA ASN A 79 9.18 1.29 14.82
C ASN A 79 8.26 0.15 15.32
N GLY A 80 8.74 -1.09 15.36
CA GLY A 80 8.03 -2.23 15.94
C GLY A 80 6.94 -2.85 15.05
N ALA A 81 6.86 -2.45 13.78
CA ALA A 81 5.93 -3.06 12.85
C ALA A 81 6.35 -4.49 12.47
N LYS A 82 5.36 -5.34 12.21
CA LYS A 82 5.60 -6.65 11.62
C LYS A 82 5.88 -6.47 10.13
N VAL A 83 7.07 -6.90 9.70
CA VAL A 83 7.49 -6.86 8.29
C VAL A 83 7.94 -8.24 7.85
N SER A 84 7.36 -8.71 6.75
CA SER A 84 7.73 -9.94 6.04
C SER A 84 8.52 -9.57 4.79
N VAL A 85 9.48 -10.41 4.40
CA VAL A 85 10.35 -10.18 3.24
C VAL A 85 10.34 -11.41 2.36
N ASP A 86 10.25 -11.20 1.06
CA ASP A 86 10.46 -12.24 0.06
C ASP A 86 11.08 -11.64 -1.22
N ARG A 87 11.17 -12.48 -2.25
CA ARG A 87 11.53 -12.11 -3.62
C ARG A 87 10.30 -12.34 -4.48
N ASN A 88 9.97 -11.40 -5.35
CA ASN A 88 8.86 -11.58 -6.29
C ASN A 88 9.26 -12.55 -7.43
N VAL A 89 8.37 -12.79 -8.40
CA VAL A 89 8.63 -13.69 -9.54
C VAL A 89 9.80 -13.26 -10.43
N ASP A 90 10.20 -12.00 -10.34
CA ASP A 90 11.31 -11.40 -11.07
C ASP A 90 12.59 -11.31 -10.20
N GLU A 91 12.60 -11.95 -9.02
CA GLU A 91 13.68 -11.90 -8.02
C GLU A 91 13.93 -10.50 -7.42
N ASN A 92 12.97 -9.58 -7.56
CA ASN A 92 13.07 -8.25 -6.96
C ASN A 92 12.77 -8.32 -5.47
N TYR A 93 13.51 -7.54 -4.69
CA TYR A 93 13.31 -7.41 -3.25
C TYR A 93 11.92 -6.85 -2.95
N ARG A 94 11.15 -7.56 -2.12
CA ARG A 94 9.79 -7.17 -1.76
C ARG A 94 9.56 -7.30 -0.27
N ILE A 95 8.95 -6.26 0.31
CA ILE A 95 8.53 -6.26 1.70
C ILE A 95 7.02 -6.17 1.80
N GLN A 96 6.47 -6.79 2.85
CA GLN A 96 5.09 -6.63 3.25
C GLN A 96 5.04 -6.14 4.69
N ILE A 97 4.45 -4.97 4.89
CA ILE A 97 4.15 -4.38 6.20
C ILE A 97 2.74 -4.81 6.57
N ASP A 98 2.59 -5.45 7.73
CA ASP A 98 1.33 -6.01 8.23
C ASP A 98 0.86 -5.23 9.47
N PRO A 99 0.03 -4.19 9.32
CA PRO A 99 -0.64 -3.55 10.45
C PRO A 99 -1.55 -4.53 11.22
N PRO A 100 -1.87 -4.24 12.49
CA PRO A 100 -2.77 -5.10 13.27
C PRO A 100 -4.21 -5.16 12.76
N ALA A 101 -4.63 -4.17 11.95
CA ALA A 101 -6.00 -4.10 11.46
C ALA A 101 -6.27 -5.22 10.43
N PRO A 102 -7.36 -6.00 10.56
CA PRO A 102 -7.68 -7.06 9.61
C PRO A 102 -7.82 -6.52 8.19
N GLY A 103 -7.20 -7.22 7.23
CA GLY A 103 -7.23 -6.88 5.81
C GLY A 103 -6.31 -5.73 5.39
N GLU A 104 -5.76 -4.97 6.36
CA GLU A 104 -4.82 -3.91 6.06
C GLU A 104 -3.44 -4.48 5.76
N SER A 105 -2.83 -4.05 4.66
CA SER A 105 -1.49 -4.46 4.27
C SER A 105 -0.87 -3.47 3.30
N TYR A 106 0.46 -3.37 3.33
CA TYR A 106 1.23 -2.58 2.38
C TYR A 106 2.39 -3.39 1.85
N ILE A 107 2.46 -3.55 0.54
CA ILE A 107 3.52 -4.28 -0.16
C ILE A 107 4.34 -3.28 -0.95
N VAL A 108 5.65 -3.26 -0.69
CA VAL A 108 6.60 -2.38 -1.37
C VAL A 108 7.60 -3.22 -2.14
N SER A 109 7.72 -2.95 -3.43
CA SER A 109 8.69 -3.59 -4.32
C SER A 109 9.02 -2.66 -5.47
N GLU A 110 9.91 -3.12 -6.35
CA GLU A 110 9.99 -2.57 -7.70
C GLU A 110 8.63 -2.59 -8.41
N GLY A 111 8.41 -1.60 -9.27
CA GLY A 111 7.18 -1.41 -10.02
C GLY A 111 7.09 -2.31 -11.26
N LEU A 112 6.10 -2.03 -12.11
CA LEU A 112 5.84 -2.84 -13.31
C LEU A 112 6.68 -2.35 -14.51
N SER A 113 7.35 -1.21 -14.38
CA SER A 113 8.27 -0.65 -15.36
C SER A 113 9.61 -0.32 -14.71
N PRO A 114 10.71 -0.20 -15.49
CA PRO A 114 12.00 0.20 -14.96
C PRO A 114 11.94 1.52 -14.22
N ASN A 115 12.78 1.67 -13.19
CA ASN A 115 12.86 2.88 -12.35
C ASN A 115 11.54 3.23 -11.65
N GLU A 116 10.76 2.21 -11.28
CA GLU A 116 9.55 2.41 -10.47
C GLU A 116 9.65 1.69 -9.13
N ILE A 117 9.09 2.31 -8.10
CA ILE A 117 8.75 1.66 -6.84
C ILE A 117 7.23 1.64 -6.74
N ARG A 118 6.67 0.46 -6.45
CA ARG A 118 5.23 0.27 -6.29
C ARG A 118 4.91 -0.03 -4.84
N ILE A 119 3.96 0.74 -4.30
CA ILE A 119 3.34 0.55 -3.00
C ILE A 119 1.92 0.04 -3.26
N ALA A 120 1.72 -1.27 -3.27
CA ALA A 120 0.39 -1.88 -3.32
C ALA A 120 -0.19 -1.96 -1.91
N SER A 121 -1.49 -1.75 -1.76
CA SER A 121 -2.10 -1.73 -0.42
C SER A 121 -3.51 -2.29 -0.40
N GLY A 122 -3.87 -2.92 0.71
CA GLY A 122 -5.24 -3.17 1.13
C GLY A 122 -5.57 -2.34 2.38
N SER A 123 -6.78 -1.81 2.46
CA SER A 123 -7.26 -1.09 3.64
C SER A 123 -7.66 -2.04 4.77
N ALA A 124 -7.88 -1.49 5.97
CA ALA A 124 -8.64 -2.21 6.99
C ALA A 124 -10.03 -2.58 6.45
N CYS A 125 -10.55 -3.73 6.89
CA CYS A 125 -11.87 -4.22 6.48
C CYS A 125 -13.00 -3.33 7.00
N PHE A 126 -13.99 -3.09 6.16
CA PHE A 126 -15.21 -2.33 6.47
C PHE A 126 -16.46 -3.03 5.91
N THR A 127 -17.61 -2.65 6.42
CA THR A 127 -18.92 -3.06 5.88
C THR A 127 -19.43 -1.95 4.97
N LEU A 128 -19.91 -2.31 3.78
CA LEU A 128 -20.56 -1.33 2.90
C LEU A 128 -21.93 -0.94 3.46
N PRO A 129 -22.32 0.35 3.34
CA PRO A 129 -23.69 0.74 3.62
C PRO A 129 -24.69 -0.05 2.76
N GLU A 130 -25.88 -0.28 3.29
CA GLU A 130 -26.95 -0.94 2.55
C GLU A 130 -27.23 -0.23 1.22
N GLY A 131 -27.41 -1.00 0.14
CA GLY A 131 -27.67 -0.48 -1.20
C GLY A 131 -26.44 -0.01 -1.99
N VAL A 132 -25.24 -0.01 -1.40
CA VAL A 132 -24.01 0.30 -2.14
C VAL A 132 -23.53 -0.92 -2.95
N TYR A 133 -23.39 -0.74 -4.27
CA TYR A 133 -22.92 -1.80 -5.16
C TYR A 133 -21.40 -2.02 -5.05
N PRO A 134 -20.91 -3.21 -4.66
CA PRO A 134 -19.48 -3.46 -4.43
C PRO A 134 -18.58 -3.41 -5.68
N GLY A 135 -19.16 -3.47 -6.88
CA GLY A 135 -18.42 -3.44 -8.16
C GLY A 135 -18.23 -2.04 -8.75
N GLY A 136 -18.53 -0.98 -7.99
CA GLY A 136 -18.31 0.40 -8.41
C GLY A 136 -16.84 0.84 -8.34
N ASP A 137 -16.60 2.08 -8.75
CA ASP A 137 -15.32 2.76 -8.54
C ASP A 137 -15.26 3.34 -7.14
N PHE A 138 -14.39 2.82 -6.28
CA PHE A 138 -14.21 3.27 -4.89
C PHE A 138 -12.98 4.12 -4.71
#